data_AF-A0A9C8NTX5-F1
#
_entry.id   AF-A0A9C8NTX5-F1
#
_cell.length_a   1.000
_cell.length_b   1.000
_cell.length_c   1.000
_cell.angle_alpha   90.00
_cell.angle_beta   90.00
_cell.angle_gamma   90.00
#
_symmetry.space_group_name_H-M   'P 1'
#
loop_
_entity.id
_entity.type
_entity.pdbx_description
1 polymer ?
#
loop_
_entity_poly.entity_id
_entity_poly.type
_entity_poly.pdbx_seq_one_letter_code
_entity_poly.pdbx_strand_id
1 'polypeptide(L)'
;MSCETIQPLITGYLDGELSADQQTELDAHLAQCEQCRRDLEELRQLKDNLAGMSFREPGDEELDRYWQGVYNRLERGTGWVLLSIGAICLLSFGAFMLVERVVRDPDVAWIVKIGVTALIIGAVVLFVSLLRERLAVRKTDRYAKEIKR
;
A
#
# COMPACT_ATOMS: atom_id res chain seq x y z
N MET A 1 -49.10 0.38 25.38
CA MET A 1 -47.63 0.30 25.26
C MET A 1 -47.08 1.70 25.12
N SER A 2 -45.90 1.99 25.69
CA SER A 2 -45.26 3.30 25.58
C SER A 2 -44.53 3.44 24.24
N CYS A 3 -44.45 4.67 23.73
CA CYS A 3 -43.73 4.98 22.49
C CYS A 3 -42.24 4.55 22.56
N GLU A 4 -41.62 4.59 23.75
CA GLU A 4 -40.24 4.17 23.98
C GLU A 4 -39.99 2.69 23.66
N THR A 5 -41.00 1.84 23.86
CA THR A 5 -40.88 0.38 23.59
C THR A 5 -41.03 0.08 22.09
N ILE A 6 -41.70 0.97 21.34
CA ILE A 6 -42.04 0.80 19.93
C ILE A 6 -40.93 1.33 19.01
N GLN A 7 -40.19 2.33 19.47
CA GLN A 7 -39.07 2.91 18.72
C GLN A 7 -38.05 1.88 18.17
N PRO A 8 -37.58 0.88 18.94
CA PRO A 8 -36.70 -0.16 18.39
C PRO A 8 -37.41 -1.07 17.38
N LEU A 9 -38.73 -1.29 17.52
CA LEU A 9 -39.51 -2.07 16.55
C LEU A 9 -39.63 -1.33 15.21
N ILE A 10 -39.71 0.00 15.21
CA ILE A 10 -39.72 0.82 14.00
C ILE A 10 -38.42 0.64 13.20
N THR A 11 -37.26 0.68 13.87
CA THR A 11 -35.96 0.45 13.21
C THR A 11 -35.85 -0.99 12.69
N GLY A 12 -36.19 -1.97 13.52
CA GLY A 12 -36.20 -3.39 13.10
C GLY A 12 -37.16 -3.67 11.95
N TYR A 13 -38.28 -2.95 11.85
CA TYR A 13 -39.20 -3.02 10.70
C TYR A 13 -38.53 -2.52 9.42
N LEU A 14 -37.83 -1.38 9.49
CA LEU A 14 -37.12 -0.82 8.34
C LEU A 14 -35.98 -1.72 7.86
N ASP A 15 -35.33 -2.46 8.76
CA ASP A 15 -34.26 -3.41 8.44
C ASP A 15 -34.78 -4.80 8.04
N GLY A 16 -36.08 -5.07 8.22
CA GLY A 16 -36.70 -6.35 7.88
C GLY A 16 -36.46 -7.47 8.90
N GLU A 17 -36.13 -7.12 10.14
CA GLU A 17 -35.70 -8.04 11.21
C GLU A 17 -36.82 -8.41 12.21
N LEU A 18 -38.04 -7.91 12.02
CA LEU A 18 -39.16 -8.19 12.94
C LEU A 18 -39.75 -9.59 12.76
N SER A 19 -40.01 -10.26 13.89
CA SER A 19 -40.85 -11.46 13.94
C SER A 19 -42.34 -11.14 13.71
N ALA A 20 -43.16 -12.15 13.43
CA ALA A 20 -44.60 -11.98 13.20
C ALA A 20 -45.33 -11.38 14.44
N ASP A 21 -44.92 -11.79 15.64
CA ASP A 21 -45.49 -11.27 16.89
C ASP A 21 -45.14 -9.79 17.09
N GLN A 22 -43.89 -9.41 16.78
CA GLN A 22 -43.41 -8.04 16.84
C GLN A 22 -44.06 -7.12 15.80
N GLN A 23 -44.32 -7.63 14.59
CA GLN A 23 -45.08 -6.86 13.58
C GLN A 23 -46.50 -6.59 14.05
N THR A 24 -47.16 -7.59 14.62
CA THR A 24 -48.53 -7.43 15.16
C THR A 24 -48.56 -6.38 16.28
N GLU A 25 -47.54 -6.39 17.15
CA GLU A 25 -47.38 -5.40 18.23
C GLU A 25 -47.17 -3.97 17.70
N LEU A 26 -46.30 -3.83 16.69
CA LEU A 26 -46.02 -2.56 16.02
C LEU A 26 -47.28 -2.01 15.35
N ASP A 27 -48.00 -2.83 14.57
CA ASP A 27 -49.23 -2.43 13.87
C ASP A 27 -50.33 -1.98 14.83
N ALA A 28 -50.51 -2.70 15.93
CA ALA A 28 -51.48 -2.35 16.97
C ALA A 28 -51.18 -0.97 17.58
N HIS A 29 -49.90 -0.63 17.74
CA HIS A 29 -49.50 0.68 18.25
C HIS A 29 -49.63 1.79 17.20
N LEU A 30 -49.21 1.54 15.95
CA LEU A 30 -49.31 2.50 14.85
C LEU A 30 -50.77 2.87 14.54
N ALA A 31 -51.73 1.98 14.80
CA ALA A 31 -53.16 2.27 14.70
C ALA A 31 -53.62 3.35 15.70
N GLN A 32 -52.97 3.44 16.86
CA GLN A 32 -53.41 4.28 17.99
C GLN A 32 -52.54 5.53 18.20
N CYS A 33 -51.27 5.50 17.77
CA CYS A 33 -50.31 6.57 17.99
C CYS A 33 -49.92 7.28 16.69
N GLU A 34 -50.28 8.56 16.57
CA GLU A 34 -49.94 9.37 15.40
C GLU A 34 -48.48 9.84 15.38
N GLN A 35 -47.85 9.97 16.56
CA GLN A 35 -46.44 10.36 16.66
C GLN A 35 -45.53 9.28 16.07
N CYS A 36 -45.68 8.03 16.52
CA CYS A 36 -44.87 6.91 16.00
C CYS A 36 -45.10 6.66 14.50
N ARG A 37 -46.29 7.01 13.99
CA ARG A 37 -46.58 6.92 12.54
C ARG A 37 -45.80 7.97 11.75
N ARG A 38 -45.63 9.18 12.29
CA ARG A 38 -44.78 10.22 11.70
C ARG A 38 -43.31 9.84 11.75
N ASP A 39 -42.84 9.32 12.88
CA ASP A 39 -41.44 8.92 13.05
C ASP A 39 -41.03 7.81 12.06
N LEU A 40 -41.90 6.81 11.85
CA LEU A 40 -41.70 5.75 10.86
C LEU A 40 -41.58 6.31 9.43
N GLU A 41 -42.45 7.26 9.05
CA GLU A 41 -42.43 7.87 7.73
C GLU A 41 -41.17 8.72 7.50
N GLU A 42 -40.73 9.48 8.50
CA GLU A 42 -39.50 10.29 8.43
C GLU A 42 -38.26 9.41 8.22
N LEU A 43 -38.14 8.32 8.98
CA LEU A 43 -37.04 7.36 8.83
C LEU A 43 -37.09 6.64 7.48
N ARG A 44 -38.29 6.32 6.97
CA ARG A 44 -38.46 5.73 5.65
C ARG A 44 -37.99 6.68 4.53
N GLN A 45 -38.36 7.95 4.61
CA GLN A 45 -37.91 8.97 3.66
C GLN A 45 -36.39 9.14 3.69
N LEU A 46 -35.78 9.13 4.88
CA LEU A 46 -34.32 9.18 5.00
C LEU A 46 -33.65 7.98 4.33
N LYS A 47 -34.17 6.77 4.56
CA LYS A 47 -33.68 5.55 3.93
C LYS A 47 -33.78 5.60 2.40
N ASP A 48 -34.91 6.04 1.88
CA ASP A 48 -35.14 6.15 0.43
C ASP A 48 -34.22 7.21 -0.21
N ASN A 49 -34.02 8.35 0.46
CA ASN A 49 -33.08 9.39 0.02
C ASN A 49 -31.63 8.89 -0.02
N LEU A 50 -31.21 8.12 0.99
CA LEU A 50 -29.88 7.51 1.04
C LEU A 50 -29.72 6.40 0.01
N ALA A 51 -30.75 5.60 -0.26
CA ALA A 51 -30.74 4.58 -1.30
C ALA A 51 -30.57 5.19 -2.70
N GLY A 52 -31.06 6.41 -2.93
CA GLY A 52 -30.83 7.18 -4.16
C GLY A 52 -29.40 7.71 -4.31
N MET A 53 -28.63 7.80 -3.22
CA MET A 53 -27.21 8.13 -3.26
C MET A 53 -26.42 6.86 -3.55
N SER A 54 -26.35 6.47 -4.83
CA SER A 54 -25.57 5.30 -5.22
C SER A 54 -24.10 5.50 -4.84
N PHE A 55 -23.63 4.77 -3.83
CA PHE A 55 -22.21 4.61 -3.59
C PHE A 55 -21.63 3.87 -4.79
N ARG A 56 -20.85 4.59 -5.60
CA ARG A 56 -20.23 4.03 -6.79
C ARG A 56 -18.95 3.34 -6.34
N GLU A 57 -19.04 2.02 -6.14
CA GLU A 57 -17.87 1.21 -5.80
C GLU A 57 -16.82 1.36 -6.92
N PRO A 58 -15.58 1.78 -6.60
CA PRO A 58 -14.55 1.95 -7.61
C PRO A 58 -14.29 0.62 -8.30
N GLY A 59 -14.24 0.63 -9.63
CA GLY A 59 -14.02 -0.60 -10.40
C GLY A 59 -12.63 -1.19 -10.16
N ASP A 60 -12.50 -2.50 -10.36
CA ASP A 60 -11.27 -3.26 -10.15
C ASP A 60 -10.05 -2.64 -10.87
N GLU A 61 -10.26 -2.03 -12.05
CA GLU A 61 -9.21 -1.31 -12.80
C GLU A 61 -8.64 -0.07 -12.10
N GLU A 62 -9.45 0.63 -11.30
CA GLU A 62 -9.02 1.82 -10.55
C GLU A 62 -8.23 1.43 -9.29
N LEU A 63 -8.69 0.36 -8.62
CA LEU A 63 -7.99 -0.27 -7.52
C LEU A 63 -6.61 -0.77 -7.95
N ASP A 64 -6.54 -1.50 -9.06
CA ASP A 64 -5.27 -2.03 -9.59
C ASP A 64 -4.28 -0.91 -9.92
N ARG A 65 -4.75 0.21 -10.47
CA ARG A 65 -3.89 1.35 -10.79
C ARG A 65 -3.27 1.99 -9.55
N TYR A 66 -4.05 2.11 -8.48
CA TYR A 66 -3.56 2.60 -7.19
C TYR A 66 -2.49 1.65 -6.62
N TRP A 67 -2.77 0.34 -6.61
CA TRP A 67 -1.84 -0.67 -6.10
C TRP A 67 -0.55 -0.76 -6.92
N GLN A 68 -0.64 -0.70 -8.26
CA GLN A 68 0.54 -0.73 -9.13
C GLN A 68 1.46 0.48 -8.95
N GLY A 69 0.92 1.67 -8.65
CA GLY A 69 1.72 2.87 -8.39
C GLY A 69 2.55 2.79 -7.10
N VAL A 70 2.03 2.09 -6.09
CA VAL A 70 2.67 1.90 -4.78
C VAL A 70 3.65 0.73 -4.83
N TYR A 71 3.24 -0.42 -5.34
CA TYR A 71 4.05 -1.65 -5.34
C TYR A 71 5.31 -1.51 -6.22
N ASN A 72 5.15 -0.96 -7.43
CA ASN A 72 6.24 -0.81 -8.39
C ASN A 72 7.28 0.25 -7.96
N ARG A 73 6.92 1.13 -7.01
CA ARG A 73 7.81 2.15 -6.43
C ARG A 73 8.64 1.58 -5.28
N LEU A 74 8.05 0.71 -4.47
CA LEU A 74 8.69 0.07 -3.32
C LEU A 74 9.66 -1.04 -3.75
N GLU A 75 9.23 -2.03 -4.53
CA GLU A 75 10.09 -3.18 -4.89
C GLU A 75 11.36 -2.77 -5.64
N ARG A 76 11.24 -1.80 -6.55
CA ARG A 76 12.35 -1.40 -7.43
C ARG A 76 13.27 -0.35 -6.82
N GLY A 77 12.92 0.25 -5.69
CA GLY A 77 13.78 1.19 -4.98
C GLY A 77 14.59 0.48 -3.91
N THR A 78 13.90 -0.28 -3.06
CA THR A 78 14.48 -0.93 -1.88
C THR A 78 15.42 -2.07 -2.25
N GLY A 79 15.07 -2.88 -3.26
CA GLY A 79 15.90 -4.00 -3.72
C GLY A 79 17.30 -3.58 -4.17
N TRP A 80 17.41 -2.47 -4.90
CA TRP A 80 18.72 -1.97 -5.37
C TRP A 80 19.53 -1.30 -4.28
N VAL A 81 18.88 -0.66 -3.31
CA VAL A 81 19.56 -0.12 -2.13
C VAL A 81 20.18 -1.25 -1.32
N LEU A 82 19.42 -2.31 -1.02
CA LEU A 82 19.95 -3.49 -0.33
C LEU A 82 21.08 -4.17 -1.12
N LEU A 83 20.91 -4.35 -2.44
CA LEU A 83 21.92 -4.98 -3.28
C LEU A 83 23.22 -4.16 -3.32
N SER A 84 23.12 -2.83 -3.43
CA SER A 84 24.29 -1.95 -3.42
C SER A 84 25.01 -1.99 -2.06
N ILE A 85 24.26 -1.96 -0.96
CA ILE A 85 24.81 -2.07 0.40
C ILE A 85 25.51 -3.42 0.57
N GLY A 86 24.87 -4.52 0.16
CA GLY A 86 25.46 -5.85 0.22
C GLY A 86 26.75 -5.97 -0.60
N ALA A 87 26.75 -5.43 -1.83
CA ALA A 87 27.95 -5.41 -2.67
C ALA A 87 29.09 -4.61 -2.04
N ILE A 88 28.79 -3.44 -1.46
CA ILE A 88 29.78 -2.62 -0.74
C ILE A 88 30.36 -3.37 0.45
N CYS A 89 29.51 -4.00 1.28
CA CYS A 89 29.96 -4.77 2.44
C CYS A 89 30.85 -5.95 2.01
N LEU A 90 30.45 -6.72 0.99
CA LEU A 90 31.22 -7.86 0.50
C LEU A 90 32.57 -7.45 -0.09
N LEU A 91 32.59 -6.41 -0.92
CA LEU A 91 33.83 -5.89 -1.52
C LEU A 91 34.75 -5.31 -0.45
N SER A 92 34.21 -4.60 0.54
CA SER A 92 34.99 -4.04 1.66
C SER A 92 35.58 -5.15 2.54
N PHE A 93 34.79 -6.20 2.84
CA PHE A 93 35.26 -7.34 3.62
C PHE A 93 36.33 -8.15 2.87
N GLY A 94 36.12 -8.41 1.57
CA GLY A 94 37.12 -9.05 0.72
C GLY A 94 38.42 -8.24 0.62
N ALA A 95 38.31 -6.91 0.54
CA ALA A 95 39.44 -6.00 0.57
C ALA A 95 40.21 -6.10 1.90
N PHE A 96 39.50 -6.07 3.03
CA PHE A 96 40.10 -6.20 4.35
C PHE A 96 40.89 -7.50 4.49
N MET A 97 40.33 -8.64 4.06
CA MET A 97 41.05 -9.92 4.07
C MET A 97 42.30 -9.92 3.19
N LEU A 98 42.26 -9.31 2.00
CA LEU A 98 43.43 -9.20 1.12
C LEU A 98 44.50 -8.31 1.73
N VAL A 99 44.10 -7.16 2.30
CA VAL A 99 45.00 -6.23 2.97
C VAL A 99 45.65 -6.89 4.18
N GLU A 100 44.90 -7.58 5.03
CA GLU A 100 45.47 -8.29 6.19
C GLU A 100 46.53 -9.31 5.75
N ARG A 101 46.25 -10.08 4.70
CA ARG A 101 47.18 -11.09 4.17
C ARG A 101 48.46 -10.49 3.60
N VAL A 102 48.35 -9.37 2.88
CA VAL A 102 49.49 -8.67 2.27
C VAL A 102 50.26 -7.81 3.28
N VAL A 103 49.60 -7.26 4.29
CA VAL A 103 50.23 -6.44 5.34
C VAL A 103 51.05 -7.30 6.29
N ARG A 104 50.61 -8.54 6.57
CA ARG A 104 51.31 -9.46 7.45
C ARG A 104 52.57 -10.06 6.84
N ASP A 105 52.70 -10.02 5.51
CA ASP A 105 53.95 -10.35 4.82
C ASP A 105 54.92 -9.14 4.85
N PRO A 106 56.09 -9.28 5.52
CA PRO A 106 57.06 -8.21 5.65
C PRO A 106 57.82 -7.91 4.35
N ASP A 107 57.83 -8.82 3.38
CA ASP A 107 58.59 -8.69 2.13
C ASP A 107 57.85 -7.91 1.02
N VAL A 108 56.60 -7.51 1.25
CA VAL A 108 55.81 -6.78 0.25
C VAL A 108 56.07 -5.27 0.34
N ALA A 109 56.54 -4.70 -0.76
CA ALA A 109 56.76 -3.27 -0.91
C ALA A 109 55.50 -2.44 -0.62
N TRP A 110 55.65 -1.35 0.14
CA TRP A 110 54.55 -0.46 0.55
C TRP A 110 53.74 0.13 -0.62
N ILE A 111 54.38 0.34 -1.77
CA ILE A 111 53.71 0.83 -2.99
C ILE A 111 52.64 -0.16 -3.48
N VAL A 112 52.90 -1.47 -3.38
CA VAL A 112 51.94 -2.50 -3.79
C VAL A 112 50.71 -2.48 -2.88
N LYS A 113 50.90 -2.26 -1.57
CA LYS A 113 49.81 -2.15 -0.58
C LYS A 113 48.87 -0.98 -0.90
N ILE A 114 49.44 0.19 -1.21
CA ILE A 114 48.68 1.38 -1.58
C ILE A 114 47.99 1.19 -2.93
N GLY A 115 48.68 0.64 -3.93
CA GLY A 115 48.14 0.39 -5.27
C GLY A 115 46.94 -0.55 -5.27
N VAL A 116 47.03 -1.67 -4.53
CA VAL A 116 45.94 -2.64 -4.41
C VAL A 116 44.72 -2.03 -3.71
N THR A 117 44.95 -1.25 -2.65
CA THR A 117 43.86 -0.59 -1.90
C THR A 117 43.13 0.43 -2.78
N ALA A 118 43.88 1.28 -3.50
CA ALA A 118 43.31 2.27 -4.41
C ALA A 118 42.53 1.62 -5.57
N LEU A 119 43.06 0.52 -6.13
CA LEU A 119 42.41 -0.23 -7.21
C LEU A 119 41.07 -0.81 -6.75
N ILE A 120 41.01 -1.38 -5.55
CA ILE A 120 39.79 -1.99 -5.01
C ILE A 120 38.74 -0.91 -4.73
N ILE A 121 39.12 0.18 -4.06
CA ILE A 121 38.19 1.30 -3.79
C ILE A 121 37.64 1.87 -5.11
N GLY A 122 38.51 2.08 -6.10
CA GLY A 122 38.10 2.52 -7.44
C GLY A 122 37.12 1.55 -8.10
N ALA A 123 37.36 0.24 -8.01
CA ALA A 123 36.47 -0.78 -8.54
C ALA A 123 35.10 -0.78 -7.84
N VAL A 124 35.04 -0.64 -6.50
CA VAL A 124 33.77 -0.53 -5.76
C VAL A 124 32.98 0.69 -6.22
N VAL A 125 33.63 1.85 -6.28
CA VAL A 125 32.98 3.12 -6.67
C VAL A 125 32.47 3.05 -8.11
N LEU A 126 33.27 2.53 -9.04
CA LEU A 126 32.89 2.36 -10.44
C LEU A 126 31.75 1.35 -10.60
N PHE A 127 31.80 0.23 -9.89
CA PHE A 127 30.75 -0.78 -9.95
C PHE A 127 29.41 -0.21 -9.47
N VAL A 128 29.40 0.52 -8.35
CA VAL A 128 28.19 1.17 -7.83
C VAL A 128 27.69 2.28 -8.75
N SER A 129 28.59 3.08 -9.32
CA SER A 129 28.27 4.15 -10.28
C SER A 129 27.63 3.60 -11.55
N LEU A 130 28.26 2.60 -12.17
CA LEU A 130 27.76 1.95 -13.39
C LEU A 130 26.44 1.21 -13.15
N LEU A 131 26.30 0.55 -12.01
CA LEU A 131 25.06 -0.14 -11.65
C LEU A 131 23.92 0.87 -11.50
N ARG A 132 24.16 2.00 -10.83
CA ARG A 132 23.18 3.10 -10.74
C ARG A 132 22.80 3.65 -12.10
N GLU A 133 23.79 3.96 -12.94
CA GLU A 133 23.57 4.56 -14.25
C GLU A 133 22.79 3.63 -15.20
N ARG A 134 23.20 2.37 -15.30
CA ARG A 134 22.51 1.37 -16.16
C ARG A 134 21.06 1.16 -15.77
N LEU A 135 20.74 1.25 -14.48
CA LEU A 135 19.39 1.08 -13.98
C LEU A 135 18.55 2.34 -14.09
N ALA A 136 19.17 3.51 -13.96
CA ALA A 136 18.53 4.79 -14.25
C ALA A 136 18.14 4.88 -15.72
N VAL A 137 19.04 4.55 -16.65
CA VAL A 137 18.78 4.54 -18.09
C VAL A 137 17.66 3.56 -18.47
N ARG A 138 17.58 2.40 -17.81
CA ARG A 138 16.45 1.45 -17.99
C ARG A 138 15.10 1.99 -17.51
N LYS A 139 15.08 2.98 -16.60
CA LYS A 139 13.86 3.64 -16.12
C LYS A 139 13.47 4.86 -16.97
N THR A 140 14.40 5.50 -17.67
CA THR A 140 14.15 6.69 -18.49
C THR A 140 13.65 6.39 -19.90
N ASP A 141 13.52 5.11 -20.28
CA ASP A 141 12.93 4.73 -21.57
C ASP A 141 11.39 4.72 -21.53
N ARG A 142 10.82 5.82 -21.04
CA ARG A 142 9.38 6.08 -20.97
C ARG A 142 8.87 6.85 -22.20
N TYR A 143 9.76 7.23 -23.11
CA TYR A 143 9.44 7.95 -24.36
C TYR A 143 9.61 7.11 -25.65
N ALA A 144 10.23 5.93 -25.63
CA ALA A 144 10.32 5.10 -26.84
C ALA A 144 9.01 4.40 -27.23
N LYS A 145 7.96 4.47 -26.39
CA LYS A 145 6.65 3.84 -26.66
C LYS A 145 5.64 4.75 -27.36
N GLU A 146 5.90 6.04 -27.55
CA GLU A 146 4.94 6.98 -28.16
C GLU A 146 5.11 7.17 -29.68
N ILE A 147 6.06 6.48 -30.32
CA ILE A 147 6.21 6.52 -31.78
C ILE A 147 5.97 5.14 -32.38
N LYS A 148 4.69 4.77 -32.51
CA LYS A 148 4.24 3.92 -33.62
C LYS A 148 2.97 4.50 -34.22
N ARG A 149 3.18 5.10 -35.39
CA ARG A 149 2.22 5.51 -36.40
C ARG A 149 1.44 4.31 -36.94
#